data_AF-A0A7J7I639-F1
#
_entry.id   AF-A0A7J7I639-F1
#
_cell.length_a   1.000
_cell.length_b   1.000
_cell.length_c   1.000
_cell.angle_alpha   90.00
_cell.angle_beta   90.00
_cell.angle_gamma   90.00
#
_symmetry.space_group_name_H-M   'P 1'
#
loop_
_entity.id
_entity.type
_entity.pdbx_description
1 polymer ?
#
loop_
_entity_poly.entity_id
_entity_poly.type
_entity_poly.pdbx_seq_one_letter_code
_entity_poly.pdbx_strand_id
1 'polypeptide(L)'
;MSSQASLNKVNLDEKIFTMVEGIACQVVFGKSYGGKNFKGQTFEDVIDGLSGLRRRLEKCSRNLDDYFEMVVDEHLDLTRKKSEGEEDFVDALIGLWKDEGSAFRLTKDEIKALLLNTFIGCIDTILVAMVWAMSKVVKNRHVMQKQQAEIRNCPGKKAKVEVDDLGKLTDLKMVVKETLRLHPLVPLLIPHETINR
;
A
#
# COMPACT_ATOMS: atom_id res chain seq x y z
N MET A 1 21.81 17.94 32.83
CA MET A 1 21.96 16.50 32.55
C MET A 1 21.66 16.30 31.07
N SER A 2 22.72 16.25 30.25
CA SER A 2 22.61 16.08 28.79
C SER A 2 22.19 14.65 28.47
N SER A 3 20.99 14.49 27.92
CA SER A 3 20.54 13.20 27.38
C SER A 3 21.35 12.88 26.13
N GLN A 4 22.19 11.85 26.22
CA GLN A 4 22.83 11.26 25.04
C GLN A 4 21.75 10.63 24.17
N ALA A 5 21.35 11.32 23.11
CA ALA A 5 20.59 10.71 22.03
C ALA A 5 21.48 9.66 21.36
N SER A 6 21.15 8.38 21.50
CA SER A 6 21.80 7.31 20.75
C SER A 6 21.64 7.59 19.26
N LEU A 7 22.74 7.89 18.57
CA LEU A 7 22.73 8.27 17.16
C LEU A 7 22.69 7.01 16.27
N ASN A 8 21.70 6.15 16.47
CA ASN A 8 21.43 5.04 15.56
C ASN A 8 20.83 5.64 14.28
N LYS A 9 21.59 5.62 13.18
CA LYS A 9 21.06 5.99 11.86
C LYS A 9 19.92 5.04 11.54
N VAL A 10 18.70 5.58 11.44
CA VAL A 10 17.52 4.81 11.05
C VAL A 10 17.39 4.89 9.53
N ASN A 11 17.34 3.75 8.86
CA ASN A 11 16.95 3.68 7.46
C ASN A 11 15.44 3.95 7.36
N LEU A 12 15.07 5.17 6.96
CA LEU A 12 13.68 5.59 6.84
C LEU A 12 12.99 4.91 5.66
N ASP A 13 13.73 4.64 4.58
CA ASP A 13 13.17 4.06 3.36
C ASP A 13 12.66 2.65 3.61
N GLU A 14 13.47 1.80 4.25
CA GLU A 14 13.12 0.43 4.63
C GLU A 14 11.91 0.38 5.60
N LYS A 15 11.86 1.30 6.56
CA LYS A 15 10.75 1.37 7.53
C LYS A 15 9.44 1.85 6.88
N ILE A 16 9.53 2.86 6.03
CA ILE A 16 8.38 3.36 5.26
C ILE A 16 7.91 2.23 4.32
N PHE A 17 8.84 1.53 3.68
CA PHE A 17 8.55 0.41 2.79
C PHE A 17 7.76 -0.69 3.49
N THR A 18 8.32 -1.24 4.57
CA THR A 18 7.67 -2.34 5.32
C THR A 18 6.29 -1.94 5.84
N MET A 19 6.13 -0.68 6.27
CA MET A 19 4.83 -0.18 6.75
C MET A 19 3.81 -0.08 5.61
N VAL A 20 4.20 0.49 4.47
CA VAL A 20 3.31 0.66 3.31
C VAL A 20 2.96 -0.69 2.70
N GLU A 21 3.93 -1.60 2.57
CA GLU A 21 3.70 -2.98 2.13
C GLU A 21 2.68 -3.68 3.04
N GLY A 22 2.85 -3.59 4.36
CA GLY A 22 1.92 -4.19 5.32
C GLY A 22 0.49 -3.67 5.18
N ILE A 23 0.33 -2.34 4.99
CA ILE A 23 -0.99 -1.71 4.78
C ILE A 23 -1.57 -2.12 3.42
N ALA A 24 -0.79 -2.06 2.35
CA ALA A 24 -1.21 -2.42 1.00
C ALA A 24 -1.66 -3.88 0.94
N CYS A 25 -0.88 -4.80 1.52
CA CYS A 25 -1.26 -6.21 1.62
C CYS A 25 -2.53 -6.42 2.42
N GLN A 26 -2.68 -5.74 3.57
CA GLN A 26 -3.89 -5.85 4.39
C GLN A 26 -5.14 -5.36 3.65
N VAL A 27 -5.04 -4.27 2.88
CA VAL A 27 -6.15 -3.69 2.13
C VAL A 27 -6.49 -4.53 0.89
N VAL A 28 -5.50 -4.95 0.12
CA VAL A 28 -5.71 -5.64 -1.17
C VAL A 28 -5.99 -7.13 -0.98
N PHE A 29 -5.36 -7.77 0.01
CA PHE A 29 -5.42 -9.23 0.20
C PHE A 29 -6.08 -9.66 1.53
N GLY A 30 -6.64 -8.71 2.28
CA GLY A 30 -7.28 -9.00 3.58
C GLY A 30 -6.31 -9.38 4.72
N LYS A 31 -5.00 -9.49 4.45
CA LYS A 31 -4.00 -9.84 5.46
C LYS A 31 -2.59 -9.33 5.12
N SER A 32 -1.80 -9.06 6.15
CA SER A 32 -0.38 -8.74 6.02
C SER A 32 0.47 -10.01 5.89
N TYR A 33 1.33 -10.06 4.86
CA TYR A 33 2.25 -11.18 4.62
C TYR A 33 3.61 -11.02 5.33
N GLY A 34 3.80 -9.93 6.10
CA GLY A 34 4.82 -9.80 7.14
C GLY A 34 6.26 -10.17 6.74
N GLY A 35 6.69 -9.86 5.52
CA GLY A 35 8.05 -10.15 5.03
C GLY A 35 8.45 -11.63 5.02
N LYS A 36 7.51 -12.57 5.22
CA LYS A 36 7.81 -14.01 5.27
C LYS A 36 7.70 -14.65 3.88
N ASN A 37 8.89 -14.82 3.29
CA ASN A 37 9.39 -15.86 2.38
C ASN A 37 8.48 -16.43 1.28
N PHE A 38 8.71 -15.93 0.06
CA PHE A 38 8.32 -16.52 -1.22
C PHE A 38 9.44 -17.43 -1.75
N LYS A 39 9.42 -18.76 -1.61
CA LYS A 39 10.53 -19.62 -2.12
C LYS A 39 11.96 -19.04 -1.82
N GLY A 40 12.13 -18.28 -0.72
CA GLY A 40 13.36 -17.56 -0.37
C GLY A 40 13.60 -16.15 -0.97
N GLN A 41 12.60 -15.48 -1.56
CA GLN A 41 12.68 -14.10 -2.09
C GLN A 41 11.73 -13.16 -1.33
N THR A 42 12.13 -11.90 -1.20
CA THR A 42 11.32 -10.81 -0.63
C THR A 42 10.49 -10.12 -1.73
N PHE A 43 9.47 -9.37 -1.35
CA PHE A 43 8.74 -8.53 -2.30
C PHE A 43 9.64 -7.45 -2.93
N GLU A 44 10.62 -6.93 -2.17
CA GLU A 44 11.67 -6.05 -2.67
C GLU A 44 12.46 -6.70 -3.82
N ASP A 45 12.83 -7.98 -3.71
CA ASP A 45 13.53 -8.71 -4.78
C ASP A 45 12.71 -8.79 -6.09
N VAL A 46 11.38 -8.85 -5.97
CA VAL A 46 10.45 -8.89 -7.11
C VAL A 46 10.40 -7.52 -7.82
N ILE A 47 10.33 -6.44 -7.04
CA ILE A 47 10.31 -5.05 -7.54
C ILE A 47 11.68 -4.66 -8.12
N ASP A 48 12.77 -4.98 -7.44
CA ASP A 48 14.13 -4.79 -7.95
C ASP A 48 14.36 -5.56 -9.25
N GLY A 49 13.66 -6.69 -9.43
CA GLY A 49 13.60 -7.46 -10.68
C GLY A 49 13.11 -6.67 -11.90
N LEU A 50 12.26 -5.66 -11.72
CA LEU A 50 11.67 -4.85 -12.80
C LEU A 50 12.68 -3.89 -13.46
N SER A 51 13.78 -3.57 -12.78
CA SER A 51 14.74 -2.53 -13.19
C SER A 51 15.64 -2.87 -14.40
N GLY A 52 15.57 -4.05 -15.03
CA GLY A 52 16.32 -4.29 -16.28
C GLY A 52 16.13 -5.63 -17.01
N LEU A 53 16.12 -5.58 -18.35
CA LEU A 53 16.16 -6.65 -19.38
C LEU A 53 15.06 -7.75 -19.33
N ARG A 54 14.38 -7.93 -20.48
CA ARG A 54 13.24 -8.84 -20.77
C ARG A 54 13.22 -10.20 -20.03
N ARG A 55 14.36 -10.88 -19.85
CA ARG A 55 14.45 -12.14 -19.09
C ARG A 55 14.11 -11.99 -17.60
N ARG A 56 14.44 -10.85 -16.99
CA ARG A 56 14.10 -10.53 -15.59
C ARG A 56 12.63 -10.17 -15.46
N LEU A 57 12.06 -9.48 -16.45
CA LEU A 57 10.61 -9.21 -16.50
C LEU A 57 9.80 -10.51 -16.55
N GLU A 58 10.20 -11.47 -17.40
CA GLU A 58 9.54 -12.78 -17.46
C GLU A 58 9.63 -13.56 -16.15
N LYS A 59 10.78 -13.48 -15.46
CA LYS A 59 10.95 -14.10 -14.14
C LYS A 59 10.07 -13.43 -13.08
N CYS A 60 10.03 -12.10 -13.06
CA CYS A 60 9.19 -11.31 -12.16
C CYS A 60 7.70 -11.58 -12.42
N SER A 61 7.28 -11.60 -13.68
CA SER A 61 5.92 -11.93 -14.09
C SER A 61 5.48 -13.30 -13.60
N ARG A 62 6.33 -14.34 -13.72
CA ARG A 62 6.03 -15.66 -13.16
C ARG A 62 5.94 -15.66 -11.64
N ASN A 63 6.85 -14.95 -10.96
CA ASN A 63 6.81 -14.85 -9.50
C ASN A 63 5.54 -14.16 -8.99
N LEU A 64 5.10 -13.09 -9.68
CA LEU A 64 3.87 -12.37 -9.38
C LEU A 64 2.63 -13.22 -9.70
N ASP A 65 2.64 -13.96 -10.80
CA ASP A 65 1.54 -14.86 -11.16
C ASP A 65 1.39 -15.99 -10.13
N ASP A 66 2.49 -16.67 -9.78
CA ASP A 66 2.54 -17.67 -8.69
C ASP A 66 2.00 -17.09 -7.38
N TYR A 67 2.28 -15.81 -7.10
CA TYR A 67 1.81 -15.13 -5.89
C TYR A 67 0.30 -14.92 -5.89
N PHE A 68 -0.25 -14.29 -6.93
CA PHE A 68 -1.69 -14.04 -6.97
C PHE A 68 -2.48 -15.33 -7.10
N GLU A 69 -1.92 -16.35 -7.75
CA GLU A 69 -2.49 -17.70 -7.76
C GLU A 69 -2.64 -18.24 -6.33
N MET A 70 -1.57 -18.18 -5.52
CA MET A 70 -1.61 -18.58 -4.12
C MET A 70 -2.61 -17.76 -3.31
N VAL A 71 -2.64 -16.44 -3.49
CA VAL A 71 -3.61 -15.57 -2.80
C VAL A 71 -5.04 -16.00 -3.14
N VAL A 72 -5.35 -16.20 -4.42
CA VAL A 72 -6.67 -16.63 -4.86
C VAL A 72 -7.02 -18.01 -4.32
N ASP A 73 -6.09 -18.97 -4.39
CA ASP A 73 -6.32 -20.34 -3.91
C ASP A 73 -6.61 -20.39 -2.40
N GLU A 74 -5.92 -19.56 -1.61
CA GLU A 74 -6.19 -19.44 -0.18
C GLU A 74 -7.58 -18.85 0.11
N HIS A 75 -8.03 -17.90 -0.70
CA HIS A 75 -9.37 -17.31 -0.55
C HIS A 75 -10.48 -18.25 -1.08
N LEU A 76 -10.12 -19.26 -1.88
CA LEU A 76 -11.02 -20.32 -2.31
C LEU A 76 -11.15 -21.47 -1.32
N ASP A 77 -10.21 -21.62 -0.38
CA ASP A 77 -10.24 -22.66 0.63
C ASP A 77 -11.41 -22.48 1.59
N LEU A 78 -12.38 -23.40 1.53
CA LEU A 78 -13.57 -23.41 2.37
C LEU A 78 -13.27 -23.70 3.86
N THR A 79 -12.05 -24.17 4.17
CA THR A 79 -11.59 -24.40 5.54
C THR A 79 -10.95 -23.18 6.18
N ARG A 80 -10.77 -22.09 5.41
CA ARG A 80 -10.32 -20.79 5.92
C ARG A 80 -11.26 -20.34 7.04
N LYS A 81 -10.70 -20.13 8.24
CA LYS A 81 -11.44 -19.49 9.34
C LYS A 81 -11.71 -18.05 8.97
N LYS A 82 -12.91 -17.77 8.49
CA LYS A 82 -13.38 -16.40 8.23
C LYS A 82 -14.07 -15.88 9.49
N SER A 83 -13.66 -14.70 9.95
CA SER A 83 -14.44 -13.99 10.97
C SER A 83 -15.74 -13.51 10.32
N GLU A 84 -16.88 -13.60 11.00
CA GLU A 84 -18.14 -13.05 10.47
C GLU A 84 -17.95 -11.56 10.13
N GLY A 85 -18.13 -11.20 8.85
CA GLY A 85 -18.01 -9.83 8.35
C GLY A 85 -16.67 -9.43 7.73
N GLU A 86 -15.66 -10.31 7.65
CA GLU A 86 -14.38 -10.04 6.97
C GLU A 86 -14.42 -10.40 5.48
N GLU A 87 -15.32 -9.79 4.70
CA GLU A 87 -15.15 -9.83 3.23
C GLU A 87 -14.06 -8.85 2.81
N ASP A 88 -13.02 -9.38 2.18
CA ASP A 88 -11.93 -8.59 1.60
C ASP A 88 -12.09 -8.40 0.09
N PHE A 89 -11.19 -7.62 -0.51
CA PHE A 89 -11.22 -7.31 -1.93
C PHE A 89 -11.12 -8.57 -2.81
N VAL A 90 -10.36 -9.59 -2.38
CA VAL A 90 -10.20 -10.84 -3.12
C VAL A 90 -11.49 -11.65 -3.07
N ASP A 91 -12.15 -11.71 -1.91
CA ASP A 91 -13.44 -12.38 -1.74
C ASP A 91 -14.51 -11.79 -2.67
N ALA A 92 -14.56 -10.45 -2.79
CA ALA A 92 -15.48 -9.78 -3.69
C ALA A 92 -15.23 -10.14 -5.16
N LEU A 93 -13.96 -10.20 -5.59
CA LEU A 93 -13.59 -10.62 -6.94
C LEU A 93 -13.94 -12.09 -7.22
N ILE A 94 -13.72 -12.98 -6.25
CA ILE A 94 -14.12 -14.40 -6.34
C ILE A 94 -15.63 -14.54 -6.43
N GLY A 95 -16.40 -13.72 -5.70
CA GLY A 95 -17.85 -13.66 -5.80
C GLY A 95 -18.31 -13.36 -7.23
N LEU A 96 -17.69 -12.37 -7.88
CA LEU A 96 -17.96 -12.02 -9.29
C LEU A 96 -17.55 -13.12 -10.27
N TRP A 97 -16.49 -13.88 -9.98
CA TRP A 97 -16.11 -15.04 -10.80
C TRP A 97 -17.11 -16.20 -10.69
N LYS A 98 -17.68 -16.43 -9.50
CA LYS A 98 -18.63 -17.53 -9.24
C LYS A 98 -20.07 -17.19 -9.61
N ASP A 99 -20.41 -15.91 -9.80
CA ASP A 99 -21.78 -15.51 -10.19
C ASP A 99 -22.06 -15.84 -11.67
N GLU A 100 -22.85 -16.89 -11.87
CA GLU A 100 -23.25 -17.36 -13.19
C GLU A 100 -24.30 -16.49 -13.89
N GLY A 101 -24.96 -15.59 -13.16
CA GLY A 101 -26.02 -14.72 -13.68
C GLY A 101 -25.55 -13.32 -14.09
N SER A 102 -24.30 -12.96 -13.79
CA SER A 102 -23.76 -11.63 -14.09
C SER A 102 -23.38 -11.49 -15.57
N ALA A 103 -23.67 -10.32 -16.17
CA ALA A 103 -23.23 -10.00 -17.53
C ALA A 103 -21.69 -9.82 -17.64
N PHE A 104 -21.00 -9.76 -16.50
CA PHE A 104 -19.58 -9.48 -16.38
C PHE A 104 -18.92 -10.60 -15.57
N ARG A 105 -18.57 -11.69 -16.25
CA ARG A 105 -17.84 -12.81 -15.64
C ARG A 105 -16.34 -12.54 -15.71
N LEU A 106 -15.71 -12.45 -14.56
CA LEU A 106 -14.26 -12.39 -14.45
C LEU A 106 -13.66 -13.78 -14.59
N THR A 107 -12.57 -13.91 -15.32
CA THR A 107 -11.70 -15.08 -15.32
C THR A 107 -10.70 -15.01 -14.17
N LYS A 108 -10.11 -16.16 -13.79
CA LYS A 108 -9.06 -16.20 -12.75
C LYS A 108 -7.87 -15.28 -13.11
N ASP A 109 -7.48 -15.24 -14.39
CA ASP A 109 -6.40 -14.37 -14.85
C ASP A 109 -6.76 -12.88 -14.76
N GLU A 110 -8.01 -12.51 -15.03
CA GLU A 110 -8.49 -11.13 -14.83
C GLU A 110 -8.52 -10.74 -13.35
N ILE A 111 -8.87 -11.67 -12.44
CA ILE A 111 -8.75 -11.45 -11.00
C ILE A 111 -7.29 -11.16 -10.64
N LYS A 112 -6.35 -12.02 -11.08
CA LYS A 112 -4.91 -11.81 -10.81
C LYS A 112 -4.41 -10.49 -11.37
N ALA A 113 -4.86 -10.10 -12.56
CA ALA A 113 -4.54 -8.81 -13.17
C ALA A 113 -5.08 -7.63 -12.36
N LEU A 114 -6.32 -7.72 -11.84
CA LEU A 114 -6.91 -6.69 -10.98
C LEU A 114 -6.18 -6.57 -9.64
N LEU A 115 -5.75 -7.69 -9.04
CA LEU A 115 -4.92 -7.69 -7.85
C LEU A 115 -3.57 -7.00 -8.10
N LEU A 116 -2.89 -7.35 -9.18
CA LEU A 116 -1.64 -6.72 -9.59
C LEU A 116 -1.79 -5.21 -9.80
N ASN A 117 -2.79 -4.81 -10.59
CA ASN A 117 -3.04 -3.40 -10.92
C ASN A 117 -3.34 -2.57 -9.67
N THR A 118 -4.20 -3.09 -8.78
CA THR A 118 -4.56 -2.42 -7.53
C THR A 118 -3.36 -2.30 -6.59
N PHE A 119 -2.58 -3.37 -6.48
CA PHE A 119 -1.43 -3.42 -5.59
C PHE A 119 -0.30 -2.49 -6.04
N ILE A 120 0.09 -2.51 -7.33
CA ILE A 120 1.09 -1.58 -7.89
C ILE A 120 0.61 -0.13 -7.75
N GLY A 121 -0.66 0.14 -8.07
CA GLY A 121 -1.22 1.49 -7.96
C GLY A 121 -1.17 2.06 -6.53
N CYS A 122 -1.27 1.19 -5.52
CA CYS A 122 -1.21 1.56 -4.12
C CYS A 122 0.23 1.77 -3.62
N ILE A 123 1.12 0.81 -3.87
CA ILE A 123 2.42 0.77 -3.19
C ILE A 123 3.34 1.90 -3.63
N ASP A 124 3.57 2.06 -4.93
CA ASP A 124 4.53 3.03 -5.45
C ASP A 124 4.11 4.47 -5.12
N THR A 125 2.82 4.76 -5.24
CA THR A 125 2.28 6.10 -4.99
C THR A 125 2.39 6.49 -3.52
N ILE A 126 2.03 5.59 -2.58
CA ILE A 126 2.09 5.86 -1.15
C ILE A 126 3.54 5.96 -0.67
N LEU A 127 4.43 5.09 -1.14
CA LEU A 127 5.86 5.12 -0.80
C LEU A 127 6.47 6.48 -1.14
N VAL A 128 6.32 6.91 -2.38
CA VAL A 128 6.86 8.18 -2.86
C VAL A 128 6.24 9.36 -2.10
N ALA A 129 4.93 9.33 -1.85
CA ALA A 129 4.25 10.36 -1.06
C ALA A 129 4.81 10.47 0.37
N MET A 130 5.01 9.33 1.04
CA MET A 130 5.53 9.27 2.41
C MET A 130 6.98 9.76 2.49
N VAL A 131 7.84 9.33 1.57
CA VAL A 131 9.24 9.77 1.51
C VAL A 131 9.31 11.29 1.33
N TRP A 132 8.50 11.87 0.44
CA TRP A 132 8.45 13.33 0.26
C TRP A 132 7.86 14.05 1.47
N ALA A 133 6.78 13.54 2.06
CA ALA A 133 6.15 14.14 3.23
C ALA A 133 7.13 14.18 4.41
N MET A 134 7.76 13.06 4.73
CA MET A 134 8.76 12.95 5.80
C MET A 134 9.96 13.87 5.52
N SER A 135 10.44 13.91 4.27
CA SER A 135 11.53 14.80 3.87
C SER A 135 11.19 16.28 4.08
N LYS A 136 9.95 16.71 3.78
CA LYS A 136 9.49 18.10 3.96
C LYS A 136 9.28 18.45 5.43
N VAL A 137 8.73 17.53 6.21
CA VAL A 137 8.50 17.71 7.65
C VAL A 137 9.83 17.82 8.40
N VAL A 138 10.76 16.89 8.16
CA VAL A 138 12.07 16.88 8.85
C VAL A 138 12.91 18.12 8.51
N LYS A 139 12.81 18.63 7.29
CA LYS A 139 13.49 19.89 6.88
C LYS A 139 12.90 21.13 7.55
N ASN A 140 11.64 21.10 8.01
CA ASN A 140 10.96 22.25 8.60
C ASN A 140 10.60 22.00 10.07
N ARG A 141 11.54 22.32 10.97
CA ARG A 141 11.41 22.10 12.43
C ARG A 141 10.11 22.66 13.03
N HIS A 142 9.67 23.84 12.59
CA HIS A 142 8.43 24.45 13.06
C HIS A 142 7.19 23.60 12.69
N VAL A 143 7.11 23.15 11.44
CA VAL A 143 6.01 22.29 10.95
C VAL A 143 6.02 20.95 11.68
N MET A 144 7.19 20.34 11.87
CA MET A 144 7.34 19.09 12.60
C MET A 144 6.83 19.21 14.05
N GLN A 145 7.21 20.28 14.77
CA GLN A 145 6.75 20.51 16.14
C GLN A 145 5.23 20.72 16.20
N LYS A 146 4.67 21.49 15.26
CA LYS A 146 3.24 21.75 15.17
C LYS A 146 2.45 20.45 14.95
N GLN A 147 2.88 19.63 13.98
CA GLN A 147 2.24 18.36 13.65
C GLN A 147 2.32 17.36 14.82
N GLN A 148 3.48 17.26 15.48
CA GLN A 148 3.63 16.41 16.67
C GLN A 148 2.73 16.85 17.82
N ALA A 149 2.56 18.17 18.02
CA ALA A 149 1.65 18.70 19.03
C ALA A 149 0.19 18.39 18.67
N GLU A 150 -0.21 18.60 17.42
CA GLU A 150 -1.57 18.27 16.95
C GLU A 150 -1.90 16.79 17.18
N ILE A 151 -1.02 15.88 16.74
CA ILE A 151 -1.23 14.42 16.89
C ILE A 151 -1.29 14.01 18.36
N ARG A 152 -0.44 14.57 19.23
CA ARG A 152 -0.43 14.24 20.67
C ARG A 152 -1.67 14.75 21.40
N ASN A 153 -2.24 15.86 20.95
CA ASN A 153 -3.41 16.46 21.58
C ASN A 153 -4.74 15.92 21.02
N CYS A 154 -4.73 15.37 19.80
CA CYS A 154 -5.93 14.86 19.11
C CYS A 154 -6.69 13.74 19.84
N PRO A 155 -6.05 12.65 20.33
CA PRO A 155 -6.79 11.53 20.91
C PRO A 155 -7.47 11.88 22.25
N GLY A 156 -7.13 13.01 22.89
CA GLY A 156 -7.73 13.42 24.16
C GLY A 156 -7.50 12.37 25.26
N LYS A 157 -8.56 11.62 25.62
CA LYS A 157 -8.50 10.50 26.58
C LYS A 157 -8.25 9.13 25.93
N LYS A 158 -8.27 9.03 24.59
CA LYS A 158 -8.05 7.77 23.86
C LYS A 158 -6.58 7.38 23.89
N ALA A 159 -6.32 6.07 23.84
CA ALA A 159 -4.95 5.55 23.77
C ALA A 159 -4.29 5.74 22.40
N LYS A 160 -5.09 5.80 21.32
CA LYS A 160 -4.63 5.93 19.93
C LYS A 160 -5.60 6.78 19.11
N VAL A 161 -5.10 7.33 18.00
CA VAL A 161 -5.90 8.04 16.99
C VAL A 161 -6.65 7.01 16.15
N GLU A 162 -7.93 7.23 15.92
CA GLU A 162 -8.78 6.41 15.08
C GLU A 162 -9.12 7.13 13.75
N VAL A 163 -9.65 6.41 12.78
CA VAL A 163 -10.01 6.97 11.47
C VAL A 163 -10.99 8.14 11.61
N ASP A 164 -11.94 8.06 12.55
CA ASP A 164 -12.93 9.11 12.81
C ASP A 164 -12.30 10.41 13.34
N ASP A 165 -11.10 10.34 13.92
CA ASP A 165 -10.40 11.50 14.45
C ASP A 165 -9.60 12.27 13.37
N LEU A 166 -9.47 11.73 12.13
CA LEU A 166 -8.77 12.41 11.03
C LEU A 166 -9.34 13.79 10.71
N GLY A 167 -10.65 13.98 10.91
CA GLY A 167 -11.30 15.27 10.71
C GLY A 167 -10.74 16.40 11.60
N LYS A 168 -10.13 16.05 12.74
CA LYS A 168 -9.55 16.99 13.70
C LYS A 168 -8.09 17.32 13.38
N LEU A 169 -7.41 16.52 12.56
CA LEU A 169 -5.99 16.67 12.20
C LEU A 169 -5.83 17.60 11.00
N THR A 170 -6.05 18.89 11.22
CA THR A 170 -6.04 19.92 10.18
C THR A 170 -4.63 20.19 9.65
N ASP A 171 -3.63 20.26 10.54
CA ASP A 171 -2.23 20.48 10.14
C ASP A 171 -1.68 19.28 9.37
N LEU A 172 -1.97 18.05 9.82
CA LEU A 172 -1.62 16.84 9.05
C LEU A 172 -2.20 16.89 7.63
N LYS A 173 -3.48 17.27 7.49
CA LYS A 173 -4.13 17.40 6.18
C LYS A 173 -3.45 18.46 5.31
N MET A 174 -3.04 19.58 5.88
CA MET A 174 -2.29 20.61 5.15
C MET A 174 -0.91 20.11 4.70
N VAL A 175 -0.19 19.36 5.54
CA VAL A 175 1.10 18.77 5.18
C VAL A 175 0.96 17.81 3.99
N VAL A 176 -0.05 16.94 4.00
CA VAL A 176 -0.31 16.02 2.88
C VAL A 176 -0.62 16.81 1.60
N LYS A 177 -1.53 17.78 1.66
CA LYS A 177 -1.89 18.61 0.50
C LYS A 177 -0.71 19.37 -0.06
N GLU A 178 0.10 19.99 0.79
CA GLU A 178 1.26 20.78 0.37
C GLU A 178 2.37 19.90 -0.19
N THR A 179 2.56 18.70 0.38
CA THR A 179 3.50 17.70 -0.16
C THR A 179 3.10 17.32 -1.59
N LEU A 180 1.83 16.99 -1.82
CA LEU A 180 1.34 16.62 -3.15
C LEU A 180 1.36 17.80 -4.14
N ARG A 181 1.18 19.05 -3.66
CA ARG A 181 1.32 20.26 -4.48
C ARG A 181 2.77 20.48 -4.95
N LEU A 182 3.75 20.23 -4.07
CA LEU A 182 5.17 20.39 -4.38
C LEU A 182 5.79 19.19 -5.12
N HIS A 183 5.28 18.00 -4.84
CA HIS A 183 5.76 16.72 -5.36
C HIS A 183 4.58 15.91 -5.90
N PRO A 184 4.05 16.27 -7.08
CA PRO A 184 2.98 15.50 -7.71
C PRO A 184 3.50 14.10 -8.05
N LEU A 185 2.79 13.06 -7.61
CA LEU A 185 3.19 11.66 -7.78
C LEU A 185 3.11 11.21 -9.25
N VAL A 186 2.12 11.74 -9.99
CA VAL A 186 1.86 11.42 -11.39
C VAL A 186 1.76 12.72 -12.19
N PRO A 187 2.88 13.43 -12.45
CA PRO A 187 2.86 14.78 -13.03
C PRO A 187 2.30 14.84 -14.46
N LEU A 188 2.37 13.73 -15.20
CA LEU A 188 1.85 13.63 -16.57
C LEU A 188 0.47 12.96 -16.65
N LEU A 189 -0.13 12.62 -15.49
CA LEU A 189 -1.36 11.83 -15.39
C LEU A 189 -1.30 10.52 -16.20
N ILE A 190 -2.39 9.75 -16.18
CA ILE A 190 -2.53 8.59 -17.06
C ILE A 190 -2.92 9.13 -18.45
N PRO A 191 -2.38 8.60 -19.56
CA PRO A 191 -2.81 9.00 -20.90
C PRO A 191 -4.31 8.73 -21.10
N HIS A 192 -5.04 9.73 -21.63
CA HIS A 192 -6.46 9.60 -21.95
C HIS A 192 -6.64 9.62 -23.47
N GLU A 193 -7.59 8.82 -23.96
CA GLU A 193 -8.00 8.82 -25.38
C GLU A 193 -9.47 9.24 -25.53
N THR A 194 -9.82 9.83 -26.68
CA THR A 194 -11.20 10.20 -27.00
C THR A 194 -11.94 9.01 -27.58
N ILE A 195 -13.07 8.65 -26.96
CA ILE A 195 -13.89 7.48 -27.34
C ILE A 195 -14.66 7.70 -28.67
N ASN A 196 -14.77 8.95 -29.14
CA ASN A 196 -15.42 9.27 -30.41
C ASN A 196 -14.43 9.24 -31.57
N ARG A 197 -14.71 8.37 -32.55
CA ARG A 197 -14.05 8.31 -33.84
C ARG A 197 -15.06 8.46 -34.96
#